data_AF-A0A8H7TEZ5-F1
#
_entry.id   AF-A0A8H7TEZ5-F1
#
_cell.length_a   1.000
_cell.length_b   1.000
_cell.length_c   1.000
_cell.angle_alpha   90.00
_cell.angle_beta   90.00
_cell.angle_gamma   90.00
#
_symmetry.space_group_name_H-M   'P 1'
#
loop_
_entity.id
_entity.type
_entity.pdbx_description
1 polymer ?
#
loop_
_entity_poly.entity_id
_entity_poly.type
_entity_poly.pdbx_seq_one_letter_code
_entity_poly.pdbx_strand_id
1 'polypeptide(L)'
;MSFQRRFASLLLVLGAMILCLVGCTSAVKIRGGADPTVMKVGDTYYSAESAGGIWVRAASSLEGLGAADVRREQVWSGDLSDVWAPEITTDLGRTFIHFSAGKDAAHRMYVISADSPLGQYSAAEKLALPDDQWAIDGTFFVFEGLGWFVWSGWASESENSEQNLYICRMDSPSKPIGQRYIISQPREGWEKGDSPAINEGPEAIVDPNGQLHIVYSANGSWNNKYCLADLRLRKGGNPTYVWDWYKSNGCLFGSHQDRMMNGWDATLYIDGPGHHTFALTDGDVNKSPGGTAAIPFVFHGVEKGTEYSWANRSWFTGSFVWWSKTTYSRKSVPGDNSNEGYSFKFFE
;
A
#
# COMPACT_ATOMS: atom_id res chain seq x y z
N MET A 1 -68.27 -43.57 -16.02
CA MET A 1 -67.14 -43.63 -15.05
C MET A 1 -66.36 -42.34 -15.24
N SER A 2 -66.63 -41.31 -14.42
CA SER A 2 -65.76 -40.88 -13.29
C SER A 2 -64.34 -40.53 -13.79
N PHE A 3 -63.76 -39.35 -13.56
CA PHE A 3 -63.87 -38.47 -12.40
C PHE A 3 -63.06 -37.18 -12.68
N GLN A 4 -63.54 -36.05 -12.14
CA GLN A 4 -62.78 -34.89 -11.60
C GLN A 4 -61.95 -33.98 -12.53
N ARG A 5 -62.39 -32.72 -12.72
CA ARG A 5 -62.21 -31.50 -11.88
C ARG A 5 -60.80 -30.91 -12.01
N ARG A 6 -60.67 -29.79 -12.75
CA ARG A 6 -60.48 -28.41 -12.22
C ARG A 6 -59.26 -28.29 -11.31
N PHE A 7 -58.29 -27.48 -11.70
CA PHE A 7 -57.87 -26.28 -10.95
C PHE A 7 -56.86 -25.51 -11.80
N ALA A 8 -57.36 -24.47 -12.48
CA ALA A 8 -56.56 -23.32 -12.80
C ALA A 8 -56.34 -22.56 -11.48
N SER A 9 -55.08 -22.37 -11.09
CA SER A 9 -54.54 -21.36 -10.16
C SER A 9 -53.21 -21.88 -9.61
N LEU A 10 -52.09 -21.29 -10.04
CA LEU A 10 -50.89 -21.19 -9.21
C LEU A 10 -50.06 -19.99 -9.70
N LEU A 11 -50.35 -18.84 -9.11
CA LEU A 11 -49.44 -18.09 -8.23
C LEU A 11 -48.47 -17.17 -9.00
N LEU A 12 -48.85 -15.89 -9.01
CA LEU A 12 -47.88 -14.80 -8.87
C LEU A 12 -47.00 -15.11 -7.64
N VAL A 13 -45.71 -15.33 -7.87
CA VAL A 13 -44.70 -15.12 -6.83
C VAL A 13 -43.77 -14.04 -7.35
N LEU A 14 -43.86 -12.89 -6.70
CA LEU A 14 -42.85 -11.84 -6.67
C LEU A 14 -41.46 -12.47 -6.51
N GLY A 15 -40.64 -12.36 -7.54
CA GLY A 15 -39.20 -12.30 -7.42
C GLY A 15 -38.78 -10.93 -7.89
N ALA A 16 -39.00 -9.89 -7.07
CA ALA A 16 -38.29 -8.64 -7.25
C ALA A 16 -36.81 -8.96 -7.08
N MET A 17 -36.11 -9.25 -8.18
CA MET A 17 -34.69 -8.99 -8.25
C MET A 17 -34.56 -7.48 -8.05
N ILE A 18 -34.43 -7.07 -6.80
CA ILE A 18 -33.64 -5.91 -6.48
C ILE A 18 -32.26 -6.29 -7.03
N LEU A 19 -32.00 -5.89 -8.27
CA LEU A 19 -30.65 -5.54 -8.66
C LEU A 19 -30.26 -4.49 -7.62
N CYS A 20 -29.57 -4.93 -6.57
CA CYS A 20 -28.55 -4.08 -6.00
C CYS A 20 -27.57 -3.87 -7.16
N LEU A 21 -27.87 -2.86 -7.98
CA LEU A 21 -26.85 -2.04 -8.59
C LEU A 21 -26.10 -1.46 -7.40
N VAL A 22 -25.23 -2.26 -6.81
CA VAL A 22 -23.98 -1.73 -6.30
C VAL A 22 -23.43 -1.05 -7.53
N GLY A 23 -23.57 0.28 -7.58
CA GLY A 23 -22.87 1.03 -8.60
C GLY A 23 -21.43 0.57 -8.50
N CYS A 24 -20.93 -0.14 -9.51
CA CYS A 24 -19.51 -0.23 -9.73
C CYS A 24 -19.08 1.21 -9.94
N THR A 25 -18.76 1.90 -8.85
CA THR A 25 -18.04 3.15 -8.90
C THR A 25 -16.67 2.73 -9.38
N SER A 26 -16.40 2.96 -10.66
CA SER A 26 -15.05 2.92 -11.19
C SER A 26 -14.14 3.79 -10.33
N ALA A 27 -12.87 3.41 -10.24
CA ALA A 27 -11.81 4.24 -9.66
C ALA A 27 -12.03 5.72 -9.91
N VAL A 28 -12.19 6.46 -8.81
CA VAL A 28 -12.41 7.90 -8.88
C VAL A 28 -11.03 8.54 -8.87
N LYS A 29 -10.70 9.20 -9.98
CA LYS A 29 -9.48 10.01 -10.08
C LYS A 29 -9.52 11.13 -9.05
N ILE A 30 -8.50 11.20 -8.22
CA ILE A 30 -8.30 12.28 -7.25
C ILE A 30 -7.54 13.42 -7.94
N ARG A 31 -6.33 13.14 -8.45
CA ARG A 31 -5.44 14.15 -9.06
C ARG A 31 -4.30 13.51 -9.84
N GLY A 32 -3.59 14.29 -10.65
CA GLY A 32 -2.32 13.86 -11.24
C GLY A 32 -1.21 13.74 -10.19
N GLY A 33 -0.31 12.77 -10.37
CA GLY A 33 0.79 12.50 -9.45
C GLY A 33 1.00 11.02 -9.17
N ALA A 34 2.03 10.75 -8.39
CA ALA A 34 2.44 9.41 -8.00
C ALA A 34 2.54 9.30 -6.48
N ASP A 35 2.70 8.07 -6.01
CA ASP A 35 3.09 7.72 -4.64
C ASP A 35 2.20 8.41 -3.57
N PRO A 36 0.87 8.21 -3.62
CA PRO A 36 -0.03 8.76 -2.62
C PRO A 36 0.27 8.24 -1.22
N THR A 37 0.26 9.15 -0.25
CA THR A 37 0.16 8.82 1.18
C THR A 37 -1.05 9.53 1.76
N VAL A 38 -1.83 8.84 2.61
CA VAL A 38 -2.99 9.43 3.27
C VAL A 38 -3.12 8.90 4.69
N MET A 39 -3.34 9.80 5.64
CA MET A 39 -3.82 9.43 6.98
C MET A 39 -5.11 10.19 7.30
N LYS A 40 -5.90 9.68 8.24
CA LYS A 40 -7.13 10.33 8.71
C LYS A 40 -7.01 10.73 10.17
N VAL A 41 -7.06 12.02 10.48
CA VAL A 41 -7.07 12.53 11.87
C VAL A 41 -8.41 13.20 12.15
N GLY A 42 -9.17 12.65 13.10
CA GLY A 42 -10.57 13.03 13.30
C GLY A 42 -11.39 12.82 12.02
N ASP A 43 -12.07 13.88 11.55
CA ASP A 43 -12.85 13.85 10.30
C ASP A 43 -12.08 14.37 9.07
N THR A 44 -10.78 14.64 9.20
CA THR A 44 -9.96 15.22 8.13
C THR A 44 -8.96 14.20 7.59
N TYR A 45 -8.90 14.09 6.27
CA TYR A 45 -7.84 13.37 5.55
C TYR A 45 -6.68 14.31 5.28
N TYR A 46 -5.46 13.83 5.50
CA TYR A 46 -4.22 14.52 5.19
C TYR A 46 -3.40 13.68 4.23
N SER A 47 -2.82 14.31 3.21
CA SER A 47 -1.88 13.66 2.28
C SER A 47 -0.62 14.49 2.15
N ALA A 48 0.54 13.85 1.98
CA ALA A 48 1.77 14.52 1.60
C ALA A 48 2.10 14.29 0.11
N GLU A 49 2.84 15.21 -0.49
CA GLU A 49 3.31 15.09 -1.88
C GLU A 49 4.67 15.77 -2.06
N SER A 50 5.48 15.22 -2.96
CA SER A 50 6.71 15.87 -3.41
C SER A 50 6.43 16.78 -4.62
N ALA A 51 6.77 18.05 -4.50
CA ALA A 51 6.65 19.06 -5.57
C ALA A 51 7.60 20.25 -5.30
N GLY A 52 8.90 20.07 -5.56
CA GLY A 52 9.92 21.09 -5.26
C GLY A 52 10.13 21.32 -3.76
N GLY A 53 9.96 20.26 -2.97
CA GLY A 53 9.77 20.29 -1.52
C GLY A 53 8.61 19.36 -1.14
N ILE A 54 8.20 19.38 0.12
CA ILE A 54 7.08 18.56 0.61
C ILE A 54 5.89 19.48 0.90
N TRP A 55 4.74 19.10 0.39
CA TRP A 55 3.48 19.78 0.62
C TRP A 55 2.50 18.84 1.32
N VAL A 56 1.68 19.38 2.22
CA VAL A 56 0.59 18.64 2.86
C VAL A 56 -0.74 19.24 2.43
N ARG A 57 -1.69 18.37 2.08
CA ARG A 57 -3.08 18.72 1.76
C ARG A 57 -4.00 18.26 2.87
N ALA A 58 -5.13 18.94 3.05
CA ALA A 58 -6.17 18.55 3.98
C ALA A 58 -7.57 18.70 3.37
N ALA A 59 -8.39 17.66 3.54
CA ALA A 59 -9.77 17.62 3.02
C ALA A 59 -10.69 16.77 3.90
N SER A 60 -12.01 16.98 3.78
CA SER A 60 -13.02 16.18 4.48
C SER A 60 -13.37 14.85 3.78
N SER A 61 -12.86 14.62 2.57
CA SER A 61 -12.96 13.35 1.84
C SER A 61 -11.68 13.06 1.06
N LEU A 62 -11.51 11.82 0.60
CA LEU A 62 -10.35 11.42 -0.20
C LEU A 62 -10.33 12.14 -1.56
N GLU A 63 -11.48 12.27 -2.21
CA GLU A 63 -11.64 12.99 -3.47
C GLU A 63 -11.35 14.49 -3.29
N GLY A 64 -11.73 15.03 -2.14
CA GLY A 64 -11.46 16.42 -1.78
C GLY A 64 -9.96 16.77 -1.74
N LEU A 65 -9.06 15.78 -1.55
CA LEU A 65 -7.61 15.99 -1.65
C LEU A 65 -7.17 16.45 -3.05
N GLY A 66 -7.99 16.15 -4.07
CA GLY A 66 -7.78 16.53 -5.46
C GLY A 66 -8.39 17.86 -5.87
N ALA A 67 -9.18 18.50 -5.00
CA ALA A 67 -9.87 19.75 -5.33
C ALA A 67 -8.89 20.89 -5.62
N ALA A 68 -9.27 21.80 -6.52
CA ALA A 68 -8.43 22.94 -6.90
C ALA A 68 -8.23 23.95 -5.76
N ASP A 69 -9.21 24.06 -4.87
CA ASP A 69 -9.25 24.92 -3.69
C ASP A 69 -8.92 24.17 -2.38
N VAL A 70 -8.40 22.94 -2.47
CA VAL A 70 -8.01 22.15 -1.29
C VAL A 70 -7.00 22.92 -0.44
N ARG A 71 -7.14 22.84 0.89
CA ARG A 71 -6.13 23.39 1.80
C ARG A 71 -4.81 22.67 1.54
N ARG A 72 -3.78 23.43 1.15
CA ARG A 72 -2.47 22.91 0.76
C ARG A 72 -1.37 23.84 1.25
N GLU A 73 -0.41 23.30 1.98
CA GLU A 73 0.68 24.09 2.58
C GLU A 73 2.04 23.45 2.27
N GLN A 74 3.04 24.27 1.94
CA GLN A 74 4.41 23.79 1.80
C GLN A 74 4.98 23.65 3.20
N VAL A 75 5.13 22.42 3.64
CA VAL A 75 5.55 22.14 5.02
C VAL A 75 7.06 22.06 5.14
N TRP A 76 7.74 21.73 4.05
CA TRP A 76 9.19 21.68 4.01
C TRP A 76 9.73 22.08 2.64
N SER A 77 10.82 22.84 2.68
CA SER A 77 11.67 23.15 1.53
C SER A 77 13.12 23.04 1.98
N GLY A 78 13.96 22.40 1.17
CA GLY A 78 15.37 22.24 1.45
C GLY A 78 16.14 21.77 0.23
N ASP A 79 17.46 21.73 0.36
CA ASP A 79 18.39 21.54 -0.77
C ASP A 79 18.64 20.05 -1.13
N LEU A 80 17.74 19.15 -0.73
CA LEU A 80 17.81 17.75 -1.12
C LEU A 80 17.26 17.57 -2.54
N SER A 81 17.97 16.80 -3.35
CA SER A 81 17.53 16.41 -4.70
C SER A 81 16.66 15.16 -4.67
N ASP A 82 15.90 14.97 -5.75
CA ASP A 82 15.09 13.77 -6.03
C ASP A 82 14.27 13.31 -4.80
N VAL A 83 13.53 14.26 -4.22
CA VAL A 83 12.63 14.01 -3.10
C VAL A 83 11.46 13.16 -3.59
N TRP A 84 11.32 11.94 -3.10
CA TRP A 84 10.33 10.96 -3.55
C TRP A 84 9.48 10.41 -2.41
N ALA A 85 8.26 10.00 -2.76
CA ALA A 85 7.35 9.20 -1.94
C ALA A 85 7.32 9.60 -0.45
N PRO A 86 6.87 10.83 -0.13
CA PRO A 86 6.65 11.18 1.27
C PRO A 86 5.52 10.32 1.84
N GLU A 87 5.67 9.86 3.07
CA GLU A 87 4.68 9.10 3.82
C GLU A 87 4.34 9.81 5.13
N ILE A 88 3.07 10.14 5.34
CA ILE A 88 2.61 10.91 6.49
C ILE A 88 1.97 10.00 7.54
N THR A 89 2.45 10.09 8.78
CA THR A 89 1.92 9.33 9.91
C THR A 89 1.92 10.17 11.20
N THR A 90 1.30 9.65 12.26
CA THR A 90 1.43 10.23 13.60
C THR A 90 2.00 9.22 14.59
N ASP A 91 2.77 9.74 15.55
CA ASP A 91 3.23 8.98 16.70
C ASP A 91 3.30 9.89 17.92
N LEU A 92 2.76 9.41 19.05
CA LEU A 92 2.69 10.14 20.33
C LEU A 92 2.18 11.60 20.20
N GLY A 93 1.20 11.83 19.32
CA GLY A 93 0.56 13.14 19.11
C GLY A 93 1.36 14.12 18.25
N ARG A 94 2.47 13.69 17.65
CA ARG A 94 3.23 14.46 16.66
C ARG A 94 3.02 13.88 15.27
N THR A 95 3.17 14.71 14.24
CA THR A 95 3.17 14.27 12.84
C THR A 95 4.60 14.06 12.36
N PHE A 96 4.80 12.99 11.61
CA PHE A 96 6.06 12.66 10.95
C PHE A 96 5.80 12.48 9.46
N ILE A 97 6.75 12.95 8.64
CA ILE A 97 6.79 12.62 7.21
C ILE A 97 8.13 11.98 6.91
N HIS A 98 8.11 10.71 6.54
CA HIS A 98 9.25 9.97 6.01
C HIS A 98 9.31 10.16 4.50
N PHE A 99 10.49 10.31 3.92
CA PHE A 99 10.62 10.47 2.47
C PHE A 99 12.01 10.06 2.00
N SER A 100 12.13 9.78 0.72
CA SER A 100 13.41 9.43 0.10
C SER A 100 14.02 10.68 -0.53
N ALA A 101 15.33 10.82 -0.50
CA ALA A 101 16.03 11.85 -1.27
C ALA A 101 17.47 11.45 -1.57
N GLY A 102 18.04 11.98 -2.65
CA GLY A 102 19.40 11.71 -3.07
C GLY A 102 19.57 11.82 -4.58
N LYS A 103 20.61 11.19 -5.14
CA LYS A 103 20.77 10.96 -6.58
C LYS A 103 21.37 9.59 -6.76
N ASP A 104 20.92 8.86 -7.77
CA ASP A 104 21.46 7.54 -8.11
C ASP A 104 21.57 6.62 -6.87
N ALA A 105 22.74 6.01 -6.64
CA ALA A 105 23.05 5.15 -5.50
C ALA A 105 23.03 5.86 -4.12
N ALA A 106 23.00 7.19 -4.09
CA ALA A 106 23.03 7.98 -2.87
C ALA A 106 21.64 8.26 -2.27
N HIS A 107 20.54 7.69 -2.82
CA HIS A 107 19.23 7.79 -2.19
C HIS A 107 19.24 7.20 -0.78
N ARG A 108 18.66 7.94 0.16
CA ARG A 108 18.51 7.57 1.56
C ARG A 108 17.15 8.03 2.06
N MET A 109 16.73 7.45 3.18
CA MET A 109 15.52 7.87 3.88
C MET A 109 15.80 9.06 4.80
N TYR A 110 14.85 9.98 4.85
CA TYR A 110 14.83 11.16 5.69
C TYR A 110 13.50 11.24 6.43
N VAL A 111 13.49 12.02 7.51
CA VAL A 111 12.28 12.33 8.27
C VAL A 111 12.23 13.81 8.64
N ILE A 112 11.02 14.37 8.61
CA ILE A 112 10.67 15.67 9.20
C ILE A 112 9.52 15.48 10.18
N SER A 113 9.40 16.34 11.19
CA SER A 113 8.32 16.24 12.18
C SER A 113 7.74 17.59 12.57
N ALA A 114 6.47 17.58 13.00
CA ALA A 114 5.74 18.75 13.47
C ALA A 114 4.77 18.39 14.60
N ASP A 115 4.25 19.40 15.30
CA ASP A 115 3.21 19.22 16.34
C ASP A 115 1.83 18.91 15.75
N SER A 116 1.63 19.13 14.45
CA SER A 116 0.37 18.85 13.75
C SER A 116 0.60 18.69 12.24
N PRO A 117 -0.35 18.11 11.48
CA PRO A 117 -0.12 17.79 10.06
C PRO A 117 0.19 19.00 9.16
N LEU A 118 -0.37 20.17 9.50
CA LEU A 118 -0.13 21.45 8.82
C LEU A 118 0.68 22.41 9.72
N GLY A 119 1.47 21.85 10.63
CA GLY A 119 2.33 22.62 11.52
C GLY A 119 3.63 23.09 10.86
N GLN A 120 4.51 23.68 11.66
CA GLN A 120 5.88 23.96 11.25
C GLN A 120 6.72 22.70 11.41
N TYR A 121 7.29 22.22 10.31
CA TYR A 121 8.12 21.02 10.32
C TYR A 121 9.59 21.34 10.63
N SER A 122 10.26 20.37 11.24
CA SER A 122 11.69 20.40 11.50
C SER A 122 12.51 20.42 10.21
N ALA A 123 13.81 20.67 10.35
CA ALA A 123 14.77 20.32 9.30
C ALA A 123 14.72 18.80 9.02
N ALA A 124 15.11 18.42 7.80
CA ALA A 124 15.19 17.01 7.41
C ALA A 124 16.35 16.33 8.14
N GLU A 125 16.06 15.20 8.77
CA GLU A 125 17.04 14.32 9.40
C GLU A 125 17.21 13.07 8.54
N LYS A 126 18.45 12.76 8.13
CA LYS A 126 18.74 11.47 7.46
C LYS A 126 18.58 10.35 8.49
N LEU A 127 17.77 9.35 8.18
CA LEU A 127 17.67 8.16 9.00
C LEU A 127 18.98 7.36 8.93
N ALA A 128 19.54 7.03 10.09
CA ALA A 128 20.69 6.13 10.20
C ALA A 128 20.26 4.66 10.06
N LEU A 129 19.68 4.31 8.91
CA LEU A 129 19.27 2.94 8.61
C LEU A 129 20.50 2.00 8.62
N PRO A 130 20.35 0.74 9.06
CA PRO A 130 21.49 -0.17 9.13
C PRO A 130 22.12 -0.41 7.75
N ASP A 131 23.45 -0.53 7.74
CA ASP A 131 24.33 -0.66 6.56
C ASP A 131 24.42 0.58 5.65
N ASP A 132 23.63 1.64 5.88
CA ASP A 132 23.62 2.90 5.11
C ASP A 132 23.64 2.71 3.58
N GLN A 133 22.80 1.79 3.07
CA GLN A 133 22.68 1.49 1.64
C GLN A 133 21.57 2.32 0.98
N TRP A 134 21.48 2.23 -0.36
CA TRP A 134 20.38 2.80 -1.13
C TRP A 134 19.02 2.35 -0.55
N ALA A 135 18.16 3.33 -0.26
CA ALA A 135 16.88 3.11 0.40
C ALA A 135 15.84 4.14 -0.07
N ILE A 136 14.65 3.64 -0.44
CA ILE A 136 13.48 4.44 -0.80
C ILE A 136 12.20 3.88 -0.16
N ASP A 137 11.11 4.63 -0.27
CA ASP A 137 9.74 4.21 0.03
C ASP A 137 9.59 3.61 1.42
N GLY A 138 10.11 4.30 2.44
CA GLY A 138 10.16 3.75 3.79
C GLY A 138 8.97 4.16 4.66
N THR A 139 8.32 3.16 5.25
CA THR A 139 7.17 3.28 6.17
C THR A 139 7.53 2.98 7.62
N PHE A 140 7.06 3.84 8.53
CA PHE A 140 7.13 3.64 9.98
C PHE A 140 5.79 3.19 10.54
N PHE A 141 5.82 2.19 11.42
CA PHE A 141 4.62 1.76 12.16
C PHE A 141 4.97 1.15 13.51
N VAL A 142 4.01 1.13 14.44
CA VAL A 142 4.12 0.43 15.73
C VAL A 142 3.27 -0.82 15.69
N PHE A 143 3.89 -1.99 15.89
CA PHE A 143 3.19 -3.28 15.95
C PHE A 143 3.59 -4.02 17.23
N GLU A 144 2.59 -4.51 17.98
CA GLU A 144 2.79 -5.17 19.28
C GLU A 144 3.63 -4.34 20.29
N GLY A 145 3.40 -3.01 20.30
CA GLY A 145 4.08 -2.07 21.21
C GLY A 145 5.53 -1.75 20.82
N LEU A 146 5.94 -2.16 19.62
CA LEU A 146 7.31 -2.10 19.15
C LEU A 146 7.35 -1.34 17.81
N GLY A 147 8.15 -0.27 17.69
CA GLY A 147 8.27 0.53 16.45
C GLY A 147 9.12 -0.13 15.36
N TRP A 148 8.66 -0.16 14.12
CA TRP A 148 9.31 -0.82 12.99
C TRP A 148 9.43 0.14 11.81
N PHE A 149 10.40 -0.11 10.95
CA PHE A 149 10.55 0.61 9.68
C PHE A 149 10.79 -0.39 8.56
N VAL A 150 9.98 -0.33 7.51
CA VAL A 150 10.10 -1.17 6.32
C VAL A 150 10.39 -0.28 5.11
N TRP A 151 11.30 -0.69 4.22
CA TRP A 151 11.68 0.12 3.05
C TRP A 151 12.10 -0.76 1.88
N SER A 152 12.11 -0.17 0.68
CA SER A 152 12.72 -0.74 -0.52
C SER A 152 14.21 -0.40 -0.56
N GLY A 153 15.08 -1.38 -0.77
CA GLY A 153 16.53 -1.12 -0.76
C GLY A 153 17.36 -2.02 -1.66
N TRP A 154 18.63 -1.65 -1.83
CA TRP A 154 19.65 -2.50 -2.44
C TRP A 154 20.42 -3.30 -1.39
N ALA A 155 20.92 -4.47 -1.77
CA ALA A 155 21.78 -5.26 -0.89
C ALA A 155 23.08 -4.52 -0.57
N SER A 156 23.68 -3.90 -1.59
CA SER A 156 24.85 -3.04 -1.54
C SER A 156 24.79 -1.96 -2.63
N GLU A 157 25.57 -0.87 -2.51
CA GLU A 157 25.66 0.18 -3.55
C GLU A 157 26.04 -0.36 -4.95
N SER A 158 26.75 -1.49 -5.00
CA SER A 158 27.13 -2.17 -6.25
C SER A 158 26.06 -3.11 -6.82
N GLU A 159 24.98 -3.38 -6.09
CA GLU A 159 23.95 -4.35 -6.44
C GLU A 159 22.61 -3.66 -6.72
N ASN A 160 22.52 -2.97 -7.86
CA ASN A 160 21.33 -2.22 -8.28
C ASN A 160 20.38 -2.99 -9.23
N SER A 161 20.62 -4.28 -9.44
CA SER A 161 19.78 -5.14 -10.29
C SER A 161 18.51 -5.64 -9.60
N GLU A 162 18.38 -5.41 -8.29
CA GLU A 162 17.29 -5.89 -7.46
C GLU A 162 16.97 -4.90 -6.34
N GLN A 163 15.68 -4.63 -6.14
CA GLN A 163 15.15 -3.96 -4.96
C GLN A 163 14.41 -4.96 -4.07
N ASN A 164 14.77 -4.98 -2.79
CA ASN A 164 14.23 -5.89 -1.78
C ASN A 164 13.51 -5.11 -0.68
N LEU A 165 12.57 -5.76 0.01
CA LEU A 165 11.99 -5.20 1.22
C LEU A 165 12.81 -5.60 2.43
N TYR A 166 13.24 -4.59 3.16
CA TYR A 166 13.96 -4.73 4.41
C TYR A 166 13.14 -4.18 5.57
N ILE A 167 13.40 -4.69 6.77
CA ILE A 167 12.83 -4.22 8.03
C ILE A 167 13.91 -4.01 9.08
N CYS A 168 13.73 -3.00 9.93
CA CYS A 168 14.53 -2.81 11.15
C CYS A 168 13.66 -2.34 12.32
N ARG A 169 14.21 -2.43 13.53
CA ARG A 169 13.57 -1.91 14.75
C ARG A 169 13.74 -0.38 14.80
N MET A 170 12.81 0.31 15.45
CA MET A 170 12.83 1.75 15.68
C MET A 170 12.61 2.02 17.19
N ASP A 171 13.40 2.93 17.74
CA ASP A 171 13.26 3.48 19.10
C ASP A 171 12.27 4.66 19.12
N SER A 172 12.25 5.42 18.03
CA SER A 172 11.30 6.49 17.73
C SER A 172 11.12 6.57 16.20
N PRO A 173 10.14 7.34 15.67
CA PRO A 173 9.97 7.50 14.23
C PRO A 173 11.23 8.01 13.50
N SER A 174 12.17 8.66 14.19
CA SER A 174 13.42 9.16 13.60
C SER A 174 14.67 8.34 13.93
N LYS A 175 14.56 7.29 14.76
CA LYS A 175 15.73 6.59 15.31
C LYS A 175 15.67 5.08 15.08
N PRO A 176 16.27 4.59 13.98
CA PRO A 176 16.50 3.17 13.74
C PRO A 176 17.43 2.56 14.79
N ILE A 177 17.16 1.30 15.14
CA ILE A 177 17.98 0.50 16.05
C ILE A 177 18.10 -0.95 15.54
N GLY A 178 19.18 -1.62 15.92
CA GLY A 178 19.40 -3.02 15.55
C GLY A 178 19.88 -3.20 14.11
N GLN A 179 19.64 -4.38 13.55
CA GLN A 179 20.13 -4.79 12.23
C GLN A 179 19.06 -4.63 11.15
N ARG A 180 19.51 -4.70 9.89
CA ARG A 180 18.67 -4.79 8.69
C ARG A 180 18.34 -6.26 8.43
N TYR A 181 17.05 -6.56 8.21
CA TYR A 181 16.57 -7.90 7.89
C TYR A 181 15.79 -7.88 6.59
N ILE A 182 16.02 -8.86 5.72
CA ILE A 182 15.22 -9.05 4.49
C ILE A 182 13.91 -9.71 4.88
N ILE A 183 12.78 -9.18 4.39
CA ILE A 183 11.45 -9.81 4.53
C ILE A 183 10.84 -10.20 3.20
N SER A 184 11.28 -9.61 2.08
CA SER A 184 10.91 -10.06 0.74
C SER A 184 11.98 -9.74 -0.28
N GLN A 185 12.08 -10.63 -1.27
CA GLN A 185 12.84 -10.45 -2.48
C GLN A 185 11.98 -10.84 -3.69
N PRO A 186 12.17 -10.22 -4.87
CA PRO A 186 11.42 -10.54 -6.07
C PRO A 186 11.88 -11.91 -6.62
N ARG A 187 11.24 -12.97 -6.14
CA ARG A 187 11.64 -14.36 -6.43
C ARG A 187 10.60 -15.06 -7.29
N GLU A 188 9.36 -14.62 -7.22
CA GLU A 188 8.25 -15.21 -7.94
C GLU A 188 8.26 -14.82 -9.42
N GLY A 189 7.70 -15.68 -10.28
CA GLY A 189 7.66 -15.44 -11.73
C GLY A 189 6.88 -14.17 -12.09
N TRP A 190 5.82 -13.85 -11.34
CA TRP A 190 4.99 -12.66 -11.52
C TRP A 190 5.64 -11.35 -11.01
N GLU A 191 6.72 -11.43 -10.22
CA GLU A 191 7.53 -10.28 -9.75
C GLU A 191 8.68 -9.92 -10.69
N LYS A 192 9.02 -10.82 -11.63
CA LYS A 192 10.19 -10.71 -12.52
C LYS A 192 9.78 -10.25 -13.92
N GLY A 193 8.85 -9.31 -13.99
CA GLY A 193 8.38 -8.75 -15.25
C GLY A 193 9.39 -7.86 -15.96
N ASP A 194 10.31 -7.25 -15.21
CA ASP A 194 11.24 -6.22 -15.68
C ASP A 194 12.63 -6.39 -15.05
N SER A 195 13.58 -5.55 -15.51
CA SER A 195 14.92 -5.44 -14.95
C SER A 195 15.20 -3.95 -14.67
N PRO A 196 15.58 -3.57 -13.43
CA PRO A 196 15.76 -4.42 -12.26
C PRO A 196 14.46 -5.09 -11.77
N ALA A 197 14.60 -6.16 -10.99
CA ALA A 197 13.46 -6.80 -10.31
C ALA A 197 13.14 -6.01 -9.03
N ILE A 198 11.85 -5.74 -8.78
CA ILE A 198 11.44 -4.73 -7.78
C ILE A 198 10.41 -5.28 -6.81
N ASN A 199 10.65 -5.05 -5.52
CA ASN A 199 9.63 -4.94 -4.48
C ASN A 199 9.81 -3.57 -3.80
N GLU A 200 8.83 -2.66 -3.92
CA GLU A 200 8.91 -1.29 -3.40
C GLU A 200 7.54 -0.80 -2.85
N GLY A 201 7.43 0.46 -2.42
CA GLY A 201 6.19 1.02 -1.85
C GLY A 201 5.51 0.15 -0.78
N PRO A 202 6.21 -0.31 0.28
CA PRO A 202 5.63 -1.07 1.37
C PRO A 202 4.67 -0.22 2.23
N GLU A 203 3.51 -0.78 2.54
CA GLU A 203 2.51 -0.20 3.46
C GLU A 203 2.11 -1.26 4.49
N ALA A 204 2.14 -0.89 5.77
CA ALA A 204 1.78 -1.77 6.86
C ALA A 204 0.28 -1.68 7.21
N ILE A 205 -0.34 -2.82 7.51
CA ILE A 205 -1.73 -2.89 7.97
C ILE A 205 -1.94 -4.14 8.82
N VAL A 206 -2.86 -4.11 9.78
CA VAL A 206 -3.17 -5.24 10.66
C VAL A 206 -4.53 -5.83 10.30
N ASP A 207 -4.58 -7.15 10.11
CA ASP A 207 -5.81 -7.85 9.75
C ASP A 207 -6.78 -8.01 10.93
N PRO A 208 -8.03 -8.45 10.68
CA PRO A 208 -9.01 -8.68 11.75
C PRO A 208 -8.60 -9.74 12.80
N ASN A 209 -7.59 -10.56 12.52
CA ASN A 209 -7.02 -11.54 13.45
C ASN A 209 -5.80 -10.99 14.23
N GLY A 210 -5.43 -9.72 14.02
CA GLY A 210 -4.27 -9.10 14.66
C GLY A 210 -2.93 -9.45 14.01
N GLN A 211 -2.92 -10.03 12.81
CA GLN A 211 -1.68 -10.33 12.10
C GLN A 211 -1.23 -9.13 11.27
N LEU A 212 0.06 -8.86 11.28
CA LEU A 212 0.68 -7.81 10.47
C LEU A 212 0.77 -8.24 9.00
N HIS A 213 0.40 -7.34 8.11
CA HIS A 213 0.66 -7.39 6.69
C HIS A 213 1.57 -6.26 6.25
N ILE A 214 2.43 -6.53 5.29
CA ILE A 214 3.13 -5.53 4.48
C ILE A 214 2.63 -5.72 3.04
N VAL A 215 1.82 -4.79 2.56
CA VAL A 215 1.39 -4.75 1.16
C VAL A 215 2.39 -3.90 0.39
N TYR A 216 2.82 -4.35 -0.77
CA TYR A 216 3.91 -3.73 -1.51
C TYR A 216 3.65 -3.79 -3.01
N SER A 217 4.40 -2.98 -3.76
CA SER A 217 4.36 -2.94 -5.21
C SER A 217 5.46 -3.80 -5.81
N ALA A 218 5.15 -4.53 -6.89
CA ALA A 218 6.10 -5.36 -7.63
C ALA A 218 6.17 -4.96 -9.10
N ASN A 219 7.28 -5.32 -9.76
CA ASN A 219 7.64 -4.95 -11.15
C ASN A 219 7.98 -3.45 -11.32
N GLY A 220 8.31 -3.02 -12.54
CA GLY A 220 8.75 -1.65 -12.82
C GLY A 220 7.61 -0.62 -12.82
N SER A 221 7.73 0.44 -12.02
CA SER A 221 6.76 1.55 -11.95
C SER A 221 6.63 2.38 -13.24
N TRP A 222 7.45 2.08 -14.26
CA TRP A 222 7.45 2.70 -15.59
C TRP A 222 6.67 1.90 -16.63
N ASN A 223 5.99 0.81 -16.26
CA ASN A 223 5.13 0.06 -17.18
C ASN A 223 3.88 -0.51 -16.48
N ASN A 224 2.97 -1.07 -17.27
CA ASN A 224 1.66 -1.54 -16.79
C ASN A 224 1.67 -2.90 -16.08
N LYS A 225 2.83 -3.53 -15.86
CA LYS A 225 2.95 -4.75 -15.03
C LYS A 225 3.05 -4.44 -13.54
N TYR A 226 3.19 -3.16 -13.18
CA TYR A 226 3.17 -2.73 -11.78
C TYR A 226 1.91 -3.25 -11.09
N CYS A 227 2.06 -3.85 -9.92
CA CYS A 227 0.95 -4.49 -9.22
C CYS A 227 1.20 -4.52 -7.71
N LEU A 228 0.13 -4.64 -6.92
CA LEU A 228 0.22 -4.87 -5.48
C LEU A 228 0.26 -6.38 -5.15
N ALA A 229 1.04 -6.74 -4.14
CA ALA A 229 1.09 -8.04 -3.50
C ALA A 229 1.26 -7.87 -1.99
N ASP A 230 1.13 -8.94 -1.20
CA ASP A 230 1.27 -8.84 0.26
C ASP A 230 2.17 -9.90 0.90
N LEU A 231 2.79 -9.51 2.00
CA LEU A 231 3.46 -10.37 2.96
C LEU A 231 2.63 -10.39 4.25
N ARG A 232 2.19 -11.56 4.68
CA ARG A 232 1.49 -11.75 5.94
C ARG A 232 2.39 -12.41 6.98
N LEU A 233 2.63 -11.75 8.10
CA LEU A 233 3.34 -12.32 9.23
C LEU A 233 2.46 -13.40 9.87
N ARG A 234 2.97 -14.61 10.04
CA ARG A 234 2.23 -15.67 10.73
C ARG A 234 1.88 -15.24 12.17
N LYS A 235 0.83 -15.83 12.74
CA LYS A 235 0.49 -15.63 14.15
C LYS A 235 1.68 -15.94 15.06
N GLY A 236 2.05 -14.99 15.92
CA GLY A 236 3.23 -15.08 16.78
C GLY A 236 4.55 -15.23 16.00
N GLY A 237 4.61 -14.70 14.79
CA GLY A 237 5.81 -14.66 13.95
C GLY A 237 6.78 -13.57 14.40
N ASN A 238 8.07 -13.77 14.15
CA ASN A 238 9.09 -12.77 14.33
C ASN A 238 9.23 -11.91 13.06
N PRO A 239 8.95 -10.59 13.11
CA PRO A 239 9.08 -9.70 11.96
C PRO A 239 10.48 -9.71 11.30
N THR A 240 11.53 -10.05 12.05
CA THR A 240 12.92 -10.09 11.53
C THR A 240 13.30 -11.42 10.88
N TYR A 241 12.41 -12.41 10.88
CA TYR A 241 12.68 -13.74 10.32
C TYR A 241 11.87 -13.93 9.03
N VAL A 242 12.55 -13.92 7.89
CA VAL A 242 11.94 -13.98 6.54
C VAL A 242 10.93 -15.13 6.38
N TRP A 243 11.20 -16.29 7.00
CA TRP A 243 10.33 -17.46 6.89
C TRP A 243 9.11 -17.44 7.82
N ASP A 244 8.92 -16.39 8.62
CA ASP A 244 7.65 -16.14 9.30
C ASP A 244 6.68 -15.31 8.45
N TRP A 245 7.16 -14.74 7.34
CA TRP A 245 6.34 -14.05 6.35
C TRP A 245 5.85 -15.01 5.28
N TYR A 246 4.56 -14.92 4.96
CA TYR A 246 3.92 -15.63 3.87
C TYR A 246 3.56 -14.65 2.76
N LYS A 247 4.10 -14.86 1.56
CA LYS A 247 3.85 -14.01 0.38
C LYS A 247 2.64 -14.48 -0.41
N SER A 248 1.83 -13.57 -0.95
CA SER A 248 0.71 -13.90 -1.85
C SER A 248 1.17 -14.74 -3.04
N ASN A 249 0.30 -15.62 -3.54
CA ASN A 249 0.63 -16.51 -4.66
C ASN A 249 0.54 -15.83 -6.05
N GLY A 250 0.55 -14.49 -6.09
CA GLY A 250 0.33 -13.67 -7.28
C GLY A 250 0.06 -12.21 -6.91
N CYS A 251 -0.07 -11.36 -7.92
CA CYS A 251 -0.58 -10.00 -7.74
C CYS A 251 -2.02 -10.03 -7.18
N LEU A 252 -2.30 -9.16 -6.22
CA LEU A 252 -3.64 -8.95 -5.66
C LEU A 252 -4.38 -7.80 -6.32
N PHE A 253 -3.65 -6.87 -6.95
CA PHE A 253 -4.22 -5.76 -7.71
C PHE A 253 -3.27 -5.40 -8.86
N GLY A 254 -3.69 -5.60 -10.10
CA GLY A 254 -2.83 -5.45 -11.27
C GLY A 254 -3.57 -5.62 -12.59
N SER A 255 -2.91 -5.30 -13.69
CA SER A 255 -3.56 -5.17 -15.02
C SER A 255 -3.43 -6.40 -15.91
N HIS A 256 -2.65 -7.40 -15.49
CA HIS A 256 -2.32 -8.58 -16.28
C HIS A 256 -2.82 -9.85 -15.58
N GLN A 257 -3.86 -10.46 -16.15
CA GLN A 257 -4.57 -11.59 -15.54
C GLN A 257 -3.68 -12.81 -15.28
N ASP A 258 -2.67 -13.04 -16.12
CA ASP A 258 -1.70 -14.13 -15.99
C ASP A 258 -0.74 -13.95 -14.80
N ARG A 259 -0.70 -12.76 -14.19
CA ARG A 259 0.09 -12.43 -13.00
C ARG A 259 -0.73 -12.39 -11.72
N MET A 260 -2.06 -12.35 -11.84
CA MET A 260 -2.96 -12.28 -10.70
C MET A 260 -2.95 -13.58 -9.91
N MET A 261 -3.17 -13.46 -8.60
CA MET A 261 -3.46 -14.61 -7.74
C MET A 261 -4.71 -15.33 -8.27
N ASN A 262 -4.69 -16.66 -8.31
CA ASN A 262 -5.83 -17.43 -8.80
C ASN A 262 -7.12 -17.08 -8.03
N GLY A 263 -8.18 -16.67 -8.74
CA GLY A 263 -9.44 -16.19 -8.16
C GLY A 263 -9.54 -14.67 -7.97
N TRP A 264 -8.53 -13.92 -8.41
CA TRP A 264 -8.53 -12.46 -8.53
C TRP A 264 -8.63 -12.05 -9.99
N ASP A 265 -9.31 -10.94 -10.23
CA ASP A 265 -9.51 -10.37 -11.55
C ASP A 265 -8.56 -9.19 -11.75
N ALA A 266 -7.98 -9.08 -12.94
CA ALA A 266 -7.21 -7.92 -13.32
C ALA A 266 -8.10 -6.66 -13.37
N THR A 267 -7.49 -5.50 -13.17
CA THR A 267 -8.16 -4.21 -13.33
C THR A 267 -8.79 -4.08 -14.72
N LEU A 268 -9.91 -3.38 -14.80
CA LEU A 268 -10.65 -3.04 -16.02
C LEU A 268 -10.35 -1.62 -16.50
N TYR A 269 -10.01 -0.69 -15.61
CA TYR A 269 -9.93 0.74 -15.90
C TYR A 269 -8.54 1.34 -15.71
N ILE A 270 -7.72 0.80 -14.80
CA ILE A 270 -6.41 1.33 -14.48
C ILE A 270 -5.28 0.36 -14.86
N ASP A 271 -4.31 0.84 -15.62
CA ASP A 271 -3.05 0.16 -15.87
C ASP A 271 -2.03 0.43 -14.75
N GLY A 272 -1.27 -0.60 -14.38
CA GLY A 272 -0.16 -0.55 -13.42
C GLY A 272 -0.50 0.06 -12.06
N PRO A 273 -1.57 -0.39 -11.36
CA PRO A 273 -1.87 0.15 -10.05
C PRO A 273 -0.79 -0.22 -9.03
N GLY A 274 -0.34 0.75 -8.24
CA GLY A 274 0.63 0.49 -7.19
C GLY A 274 0.95 1.73 -6.35
N HIS A 275 1.98 1.58 -5.52
CA HIS A 275 2.39 2.51 -4.45
C HIS A 275 1.17 3.14 -3.79
N HIS A 276 0.37 2.27 -3.19
CA HIS A 276 -0.87 2.64 -2.51
C HIS A 276 -0.62 3.15 -1.10
N THR A 277 -1.69 3.59 -0.45
CA THR A 277 -1.73 3.92 0.97
C THR A 277 -3.08 3.51 1.55
N PHE A 278 -3.06 2.99 2.77
CA PHE A 278 -4.26 2.82 3.58
C PHE A 278 -4.53 4.11 4.33
N ALA A 279 -5.71 4.72 4.17
CA ALA A 279 -6.10 5.94 4.88
C ALA A 279 -6.42 5.67 6.37
N LEU A 280 -5.41 5.18 7.10
CA LEU A 280 -5.54 4.73 8.48
C LEU A 280 -5.85 5.90 9.41
N THR A 281 -6.61 5.60 10.46
CA THR A 281 -6.85 6.59 11.52
C THR A 281 -5.51 6.90 12.20
N ASP A 282 -5.13 8.16 12.21
CA ASP A 282 -3.87 8.69 12.74
C ASP A 282 -2.60 8.07 12.10
N GLY A 283 -2.72 7.40 10.95
CA GLY A 283 -1.60 6.64 10.36
C GLY A 283 -1.20 5.40 11.19
N ASP A 284 -2.04 4.99 12.15
CA ASP A 284 -1.74 3.94 13.12
C ASP A 284 -2.28 2.58 12.66
N VAL A 285 -1.38 1.64 12.39
CA VAL A 285 -1.73 0.28 11.99
C VAL A 285 -2.54 -0.47 13.05
N ASN A 286 -2.49 -0.08 14.32
CA ASN A 286 -3.33 -0.67 15.37
C ASN A 286 -4.79 -0.21 15.30
N LYS A 287 -5.08 0.81 14.47
CA LYS A 287 -6.43 1.28 14.13
C LYS A 287 -6.84 0.83 12.73
N SER A 288 -6.22 -0.24 12.22
CA SER A 288 -6.58 -0.84 10.95
C SER A 288 -8.09 -1.16 10.89
N PRO A 289 -8.76 -0.80 9.80
CA PRO A 289 -10.20 -1.02 9.67
C PRO A 289 -10.49 -2.53 9.60
N GLY A 290 -11.41 -3.00 10.43
CA GLY A 290 -11.90 -4.38 10.39
C GLY A 290 -13.21 -4.53 9.62
N GLY A 291 -13.83 -5.70 9.73
CA GLY A 291 -15.15 -5.99 9.18
C GLY A 291 -15.13 -6.48 7.73
N THR A 292 -16.31 -6.51 7.12
CA THR A 292 -16.54 -7.06 5.77
C THR A 292 -16.96 -6.02 4.74
N ALA A 293 -16.99 -4.73 5.14
CA ALA A 293 -17.32 -3.64 4.24
C ALA A 293 -16.17 -3.36 3.27
N ALA A 294 -16.49 -2.76 2.13
CA ALA A 294 -15.50 -2.16 1.26
C ALA A 294 -14.86 -0.96 1.98
N ILE A 295 -13.55 -1.01 2.16
CA ILE A 295 -12.75 -0.01 2.85
C ILE A 295 -12.01 0.81 1.80
N PRO A 296 -12.11 2.15 1.81
CA PRO A 296 -11.44 2.96 0.81
C PRO A 296 -9.92 2.95 1.00
N PHE A 297 -9.20 3.00 -0.10
CA PHE A 297 -7.74 3.17 -0.14
C PHE A 297 -7.37 4.01 -1.36
N VAL A 298 -6.16 4.54 -1.37
CA VAL A 298 -5.68 5.39 -2.47
C VAL A 298 -4.46 4.72 -3.11
N PHE A 299 -4.37 4.76 -4.43
CA PHE A 299 -3.25 4.21 -5.20
C PHE A 299 -2.95 5.09 -6.40
N HIS A 300 -1.77 4.94 -7.00
CA HIS A 300 -1.53 5.52 -8.31
C HIS A 300 -1.67 4.50 -9.43
N GLY A 301 -1.92 4.98 -10.65
CA GLY A 301 -1.88 4.18 -11.87
C GLY A 301 -2.08 5.07 -13.10
N VAL A 302 -2.31 4.46 -14.26
CA VAL A 302 -2.60 5.17 -15.52
C VAL A 302 -3.95 4.71 -16.07
N GLU A 303 -4.80 5.61 -16.53
CA GLU A 303 -6.08 5.21 -17.15
C GLU A 303 -5.85 4.37 -18.41
N LYS A 304 -6.52 3.21 -18.52
CA LYS A 304 -6.40 2.34 -19.68
C LYS A 304 -6.76 3.06 -20.97
N GLY A 305 -5.96 2.79 -22.01
CA GLY A 305 -6.02 3.51 -23.28
C GLY A 305 -5.10 4.75 -23.33
N THR A 306 -4.49 5.13 -22.21
CA THR A 306 -3.40 6.10 -22.16
C THR A 306 -2.05 5.37 -22.21
N GLU A 307 -1.06 5.93 -22.91
CA GLU A 307 0.30 5.38 -22.88
C GLU A 307 0.86 5.40 -21.46
N TYR A 308 1.37 4.26 -20.99
CA TYR A 308 1.94 4.17 -19.65
C TYR A 308 3.26 4.93 -19.57
N SER A 309 3.33 5.92 -18.67
CA SER A 309 4.56 6.64 -18.35
C SER A 309 4.46 7.21 -16.94
N TRP A 310 5.60 7.51 -16.30
CA TRP A 310 5.61 8.15 -14.98
C TRP A 310 4.84 9.48 -14.94
N ALA A 311 4.86 10.24 -16.04
CA ALA A 311 4.17 11.53 -16.16
C ALA A 311 2.64 11.40 -16.25
N ASN A 312 2.14 10.26 -16.72
CA ASN A 312 0.71 9.99 -16.85
C ASN A 312 0.09 9.37 -15.59
N ARG A 313 0.89 9.12 -14.54
CA ARG A 313 0.38 8.59 -13.28
C ARG A 313 -0.57 9.59 -12.62
N SER A 314 -1.67 9.06 -12.09
CA SER A 314 -2.65 9.80 -11.30
C SER A 314 -3.00 9.01 -10.05
N TRP A 315 -3.41 9.71 -9.01
CA TRP A 315 -4.00 9.13 -7.81
C TRP A 315 -5.47 8.78 -8.08
N PHE A 316 -5.87 7.60 -7.63
CA PHE A 316 -7.23 7.10 -7.66
C PHE A 316 -7.62 6.62 -6.28
N THR A 317 -8.89 6.80 -5.91
CA THR A 317 -9.47 6.06 -4.78
C THR A 317 -10.24 4.87 -5.33
N GLY A 318 -10.06 3.73 -4.67
CA GLY A 318 -10.85 2.52 -4.87
C GLY A 318 -11.27 1.96 -3.51
N SER A 319 -11.48 0.65 -3.43
CA SER A 319 -11.71 -0.02 -2.15
C SER A 319 -11.01 -1.36 -2.06
N PHE A 320 -10.83 -1.87 -0.84
CA PHE A 320 -10.45 -3.25 -0.60
C PHE A 320 -11.39 -3.89 0.42
N VAL A 321 -11.40 -5.22 0.43
CA VAL A 321 -12.01 -6.02 1.49
C VAL A 321 -11.00 -7.02 2.03
N TRP A 322 -11.11 -7.32 3.32
CA TRP A 322 -10.43 -8.46 3.92
C TRP A 322 -11.00 -9.76 3.36
N TRP A 323 -10.18 -10.51 2.63
CA TRP A 323 -10.55 -11.78 2.04
C TRP A 323 -10.02 -12.94 2.89
N SER A 324 -10.93 -13.55 3.68
CA SER A 324 -10.60 -14.66 4.58
C SER A 324 -10.34 -15.96 3.82
N LYS A 325 -9.73 -16.94 4.51
CA LYS A 325 -9.44 -18.28 3.99
C LYS A 325 -8.57 -18.27 2.73
N THR A 326 -7.74 -17.24 2.60
CA THR A 326 -6.74 -17.14 1.54
C THR A 326 -5.57 -18.03 1.91
N THR A 327 -5.25 -18.99 1.04
CA THR A 327 -4.09 -19.86 1.21
C THR A 327 -2.85 -19.19 0.63
N TYR A 328 -1.85 -18.98 1.46
CA TYR A 328 -0.50 -18.62 1.06
C TYR A 328 0.32 -19.90 0.93
N SER A 329 1.08 -20.07 -0.16
CA SER A 329 1.83 -21.29 -0.41
C SER A 329 3.30 -20.99 -0.70
N ARG A 330 4.18 -21.89 -0.25
CA ARG A 330 5.63 -21.79 -0.42
C ARG A 330 6.24 -23.18 -0.50
N LYS A 331 7.46 -23.29 -1.02
CA LYS A 331 8.14 -24.57 -1.23
C LYS A 331 9.60 -24.45 -0.84
N SER A 332 10.15 -25.53 -0.30
CA SER A 332 11.59 -25.67 -0.01
C SER A 332 12.12 -24.65 1.02
N VAL A 333 11.30 -24.29 2.01
CA VAL A 333 11.65 -23.34 3.08
C VAL A 333 11.30 -23.91 4.46
N PRO A 334 11.92 -23.43 5.55
CA PRO A 334 11.54 -23.85 6.90
C PRO A 334 10.09 -23.51 7.26
N GLY A 335 9.47 -24.35 8.10
CA GLY A 335 8.09 -24.18 8.59
C GLY A 335 7.03 -24.75 7.65
N ASP A 336 5.77 -24.37 7.86
CA ASP A 336 4.66 -24.89 7.06
C ASP A 336 4.74 -24.38 5.62
N ASN A 337 4.50 -25.27 4.66
CA ASN A 337 4.49 -24.91 3.22
C ASN A 337 3.19 -24.21 2.78
N SER A 338 2.21 -24.12 3.68
CA SER A 338 0.95 -23.43 3.44
C SER A 338 0.45 -22.80 4.72
N ASN A 339 -0.11 -21.59 4.63
CA ASN A 339 -0.78 -20.94 5.75
C ASN A 339 -2.03 -20.21 5.27
N GLU A 340 -3.15 -20.45 5.96
CA GLU A 340 -4.45 -19.87 5.62
C GLU A 340 -4.77 -18.66 6.51
N GLY A 341 -5.43 -17.64 5.97
CA GLY A 341 -6.09 -16.59 6.74
C GLY A 341 -6.48 -15.39 5.87
N TYR A 342 -6.33 -14.17 6.36
CA TYR A 342 -6.73 -12.98 5.59
C TYR A 342 -5.71 -12.64 4.51
N SER A 343 -6.22 -12.04 3.43
CA SER A 343 -5.51 -11.29 2.39
C SER A 343 -6.47 -10.20 1.89
N PHE A 344 -6.23 -9.64 0.71
CA PHE A 344 -6.99 -8.52 0.17
C PHE A 344 -7.69 -8.89 -1.13
N LYS A 345 -8.93 -8.45 -1.33
CA LYS A 345 -9.46 -8.19 -2.67
C LYS A 345 -9.56 -6.69 -2.86
N PHE A 346 -8.85 -6.18 -3.86
CA PHE A 346 -8.89 -4.77 -4.26
C PHE A 346 -9.89 -4.58 -5.39
N PHE A 347 -10.51 -3.41 -5.40
CA PHE A 347 -11.48 -2.95 -6.38
C PHE A 347 -11.09 -1.53 -6.75
N GLU A 348 -10.97 -1.29 -8.05
CA GLU A 348 -10.72 0.04 -8.57
C GLU A 348 -12.00 0.87 -8.55
#